data_AF-A0A381ZQY1-F1
#
_entry.id   AF-A0A381ZQY1-F1
#
_cell.length_a   1.000
_cell.length_b   1.000
_cell.length_c   1.000
_cell.angle_alpha   90.00
_cell.angle_beta   90.00
_cell.angle_gamma   90.00
#
_symmetry.space_group_name_H-M   'P 1'
#
loop_
_entity.id
_entity.type
_entity.pdbx_description
1 polymer ?
#
loop_
_entity_poly.entity_id
_entity_poly.type
_entity_poly.pdbx_seq_one_letter_code
_entity_poly.pdbx_strand_id
1 'polypeptide(L)' 'MDLKGIGMTSQRTRDRLAKALVEMGIKSEAVLDVIRKTPRHFFIDEALASRAYENT' A
#
# COMPACT_ATOMS: atom_id res chain seq x y z
N MET A 1 0.13 10.00 -15.36
CA MET A 1 0.56 9.66 -13.99
C MET A 1 0.59 8.14 -13.89
N ASP A 2 1.72 7.54 -13.53
CA ASP A 2 1.82 6.09 -13.39
C ASP A 2 1.21 5.63 -12.06
N LEU A 3 0.01 5.06 -12.12
CA LEU A 3 -0.74 4.61 -10.95
C LEU A 3 -0.12 3.38 -10.28
N LYS A 4 0.80 2.68 -10.94
CA LYS A 4 1.40 1.44 -10.41
C LYS A 4 2.48 1.72 -9.37
N GLY A 5 3.06 2.92 -9.36
CA GLY A 5 4.22 3.26 -8.54
C GLY A 5 5.47 2.44 -8.88
N ILE A 6 6.62 2.87 -8.38
CA ILE A 6 7.92 2.20 -8.58
C ILE A 6 8.65 2.06 -7.24
N GLY A 7 9.53 1.06 -7.13
CA GLY A 7 10.30 0.84 -5.89
C GLY A 7 9.38 0.73 -4.66
N MET A 8 9.52 1.66 -3.72
CA MET A 8 8.75 1.67 -2.47
C MET A 8 7.26 2.01 -2.65
N THR A 9 6.85 2.56 -3.80
CA THR A 9 5.43 2.82 -4.10
C THR A 9 4.80 1.75 -5.00
N SER A 10 5.56 0.72 -5.39
CA SER A 10 5.15 -0.33 -6.33
C SER A 10 4.07 -1.26 -5.80
N GLN A 11 3.44 -2.02 -6.72
CA GLN A 11 2.51 -3.11 -6.38
C GLN A 11 3.07 -4.11 -5.36
N ARG A 12 4.36 -4.45 -5.47
CA ARG A 12 5.01 -5.38 -4.53
C ARG A 12 4.99 -4.85 -3.10
N THR A 13 5.21 -3.55 -2.89
CA THR A 13 5.17 -2.95 -1.55
C THR A 13 3.74 -2.94 -1.00
N ARG A 14 2.76 -2.70 -1.87
CA ARG A 14 1.33 -2.74 -1.51
C ARG A 14 0.89 -4.14 -1.09
N ASP A 15 1.38 -5.16 -1.81
CA ASP A 15 1.10 -6.55 -1.48
C ASP A 15 1.73 -6.99 -0.15
N ARG A 16 2.91 -6.47 0.18
CA ARG A 16 3.55 -6.68 1.49
C ARG A 16 2.75 -6.06 2.61
N LEU A 17 2.27 -4.82 2.45
CA LEU A 17 1.40 -4.17 3.42
C LEU A 17 0.12 -4.99 3.64
N ALA A 18 -0.54 -5.41 2.56
CA ALA A 18 -1.75 -6.24 2.65
C ALA A 18 -1.47 -7.58 3.38
N LYS A 19 -0.33 -8.22 3.14
CA LYS A 19 0.07 -9.43 3.86
C LYS A 19 0.27 -9.17 5.37
N ALA A 20 0.95 -8.09 5.74
CA ALA A 20 1.12 -7.72 7.15
C ALA A 20 -0.24 -7.45 7.82
N LEU A 21 -1.18 -6.82 7.12
CA LEU A 21 -2.53 -6.57 7.61
C LEU A 21 -3.33 -7.85 7.86
N VAL A 22 -3.15 -8.89 7.03
CA VAL A 22 -3.69 -10.22 7.28
C VAL A 22 -3.13 -10.80 8.57
N GLU A 23 -1.81 -10.72 8.76
CA GLU A 23 -1.12 -11.21 9.98
C GLU A 23 -1.59 -10.46 11.25
N MET A 24 -2.01 -9.19 11.11
CA MET A 24 -2.63 -8.39 12.18
C MET A 24 -4.13 -8.65 12.37
N GLY A 25 -4.73 -9.57 11.60
CA GLY A 25 -6.11 -10.03 11.79
C GLY A 25 -7.16 -9.39 10.90
N ILE A 26 -6.80 -8.63 9.86
CA ILE A 26 -7.77 -8.19 8.84
C ILE A 26 -8.17 -9.40 8.00
N LYS A 27 -9.46 -9.79 8.10
CA LYS A 27 -10.02 -10.96 7.40
C LYS A 27 -10.82 -10.62 6.14
N SER A 28 -11.12 -9.35 5.90
CA SER A 28 -11.93 -8.95 4.75
C SER A 28 -11.06 -8.84 3.51
N GLU A 29 -11.19 -9.83 2.61
CA GLU A 29 -10.52 -9.82 1.32
C GLU A 29 -10.87 -8.58 0.50
N ALA A 30 -12.12 -8.12 0.56
CA ALA A 30 -12.55 -6.90 -0.13
C ALA A 30 -11.77 -5.66 0.36
N VAL A 31 -11.51 -5.55 1.67
CA VAL A 31 -10.72 -4.46 2.24
C VAL A 31 -9.26 -4.57 1.82
N LEU A 32 -8.68 -5.76 1.88
CA LEU A 32 -7.30 -6.02 1.47
C LEU A 32 -7.09 -5.69 -0.02
N ASP A 33 -8.06 -6.03 -0.87
CA ASP A 33 -8.05 -5.71 -2.29
C ASP A 33 -8.07 -4.20 -2.55
N VAL A 34 -8.89 -3.46 -1.81
CA VAL A 34 -8.92 -1.98 -1.89
C VAL A 34 -7.55 -1.42 -1.50
N ILE A 35 -6.91 -1.94 -0.45
CA ILE A 35 -5.57 -1.50 -0.03
C ILE A 35 -4.52 -1.80 -1.11
N ARG A 36 -4.59 -2.98 -1.75
CA ARG A 36 -3.71 -3.35 -2.87
C ARG A 36 -3.92 -2.51 -4.13
N LYS A 37 -5.10 -1.92 -4.34
CA LYS A 37 -5.49 -1.22 -5.58
C LYS A 37 -5.57 0.30 -5.46
N THR A 38 -5.66 0.84 -4.24
CA THR A 38 -5.60 2.29 -3.98
C THR A 38 -4.16 2.83 -3.95
N PRO A 39 -3.77 3.78 -4.81
CA PRO A 39 -2.41 4.32 -4.86
C PRO A 39 -2.18 5.35 -3.75
N ARG A 40 -1.99 4.88 -2.51
CA ARG A 40 -1.93 5.71 -1.29
C ARG A 40 -0.91 6.86 -1.36
N HIS A 41 0.19 6.68 -2.09
CA HIS A 41 1.26 7.69 -2.24
C HIS A 41 0.82 8.99 -2.92
N PHE A 42 -0.32 9.04 -3.63
CA PHE A 42 -0.87 10.30 -4.14
C PHE A 42 -1.60 11.13 -3.09
N PHE A 43 -1.89 10.57 -1.92
CA PHE A 43 -2.66 11.21 -0.86
C PHE A 43 -1.81 11.66 0.33
N ILE A 44 -0.49 11.69 0.17
CA ILE A 44 0.47 12.09 1.21
C ILE A 44 1.48 13.05 0.55
N ASP A 45 2.12 13.89 1.36
CA ASP A 45 3.22 14.73 0.92
C ASP A 45 4.30 13.93 0.17
N GLU A 46 4.83 14.54 -0.88
CA GLU A 46 5.83 13.93 -1.75
C GLU A 46 7.06 13.42 -0.98
N ALA A 47 7.50 14.17 0.04
CA ALA A 47 8.60 13.79 0.91
C ALA A 47 8.35 12.49 1.71
N LEU A 48 7.08 12.11 1.88
CA LEU A 48 6.64 10.90 2.58
C LEU A 48 6.16 9.80 1.64
N ALA A 49 6.09 10.07 0.33
CA ALA A 49 5.53 9.14 -0.65
C ALA A 49 6.29 7.80 -0.68
N SER A 50 7.61 7.82 -0.48
CA SER A 50 8.44 6.62 -0.38
C SER A 50 8.10 5.72 0.82
N ARG A 51 7.46 6.28 1.85
CA ARG A 51 7.06 5.59 3.08
C ARG A 51 5.56 5.30 3.14
N ALA A 52 4.82 5.57 2.07
CA ALA A 52 3.35 5.51 2.05
C ALA A 52 2.75 4.14 2.42
N TYR A 53 3.54 3.07 2.30
CA TYR A 53 3.12 1.70 2.60
C TYR A 53 3.93 1.06 3.74
N GLU A 54 4.69 1.86 4.50
CA GLU A 54 5.26 1.41 5.77
C GLU A 54 4.17 1.33 6.84
N ASN A 55 4.25 0.30 7.67
CA ASN A 55 3.36 0.07 8.81
C ASN A 55 4.21 -0.09 10.06
N THR A 56 4.83 1.03 10.48
CA THR A 56 5.66 1.18 11.68
C THR A 56 4.87 1.78 12.82
#